data_AF-A0A5Q0TII4-F1
#
_entry.id   AF-A0A5Q0TII4-F1
#
_cell.length_a   1.000
_cell.length_b   1.000
_cell.length_c   1.000
_cell.angle_alpha   90.00
_cell.angle_beta   90.00
_cell.angle_gamma   90.00
#
_symmetry.space_group_name_H-M   'P 1'
#
loop_
_entity.id
_entity.type
_entity.pdbx_description
1 polymer ?
#
loop_
_entity_poly.entity_id
_entity_poly.type
_entity_poly.pdbx_seq_one_letter_code
_entity_poly.pdbx_strand_id
1 'polypeptide(L)'
;MCVLEVMKEIASQRDDFNSDRNFVAASMRFFLDLDALPECRAEMTVIQELFSLEDCISFELAEHLMGEFSNIADFLEENLKTLTKGSIDGDLQCRLLIRAVRCAIDVLDTVLNVINNLEENNK
;
A
#
# COMPACT_ATOMS: atom_id res chain seq x y z
N MET A 1 -4.52 1.96 18.91
CA MET A 1 -3.65 3.07 18.48
C MET A 1 -3.96 3.36 17.01
N CYS A 2 -4.02 4.63 16.59
CA CYS A 2 -4.34 4.99 15.21
C CYS A 2 -3.12 4.79 14.30
N VAL A 3 -3.26 4.05 13.19
CA VAL A 3 -2.15 3.77 12.25
C VAL A 3 -1.58 5.07 11.67
N LEU A 4 -2.43 6.06 11.41
CA LEU A 4 -2.04 7.36 10.87
C LEU A 4 -1.08 8.12 11.79
N GLU A 5 -1.26 8.04 13.11
CA GLU A 5 -0.42 8.77 14.07
C GLU A 5 1.01 8.25 14.06
N VAL A 6 1.18 6.92 14.12
CA VAL A 6 2.50 6.28 14.04
C VAL A 6 3.15 6.53 12.68
N MET A 7 2.38 6.44 11.60
CA MET A 7 2.91 6.75 10.27
C MET A 7 3.37 8.21 10.12
N LYS A 8 2.65 9.18 10.73
CA LYS A 8 3.07 10.59 10.77
C LYS A 8 4.38 10.76 11.52
N GLU A 9 4.53 10.07 12.66
CA GLU A 9 5.76 10.09 13.44
C GLU A 9 6.94 9.53 12.62
N ILE A 10 6.81 8.33 12.06
CA ILE A 10 7.87 7.70 11.26
C ILE A 10 8.23 8.59 10.07
N ALA A 11 7.24 9.11 9.33
CA ALA A 11 7.47 9.96 8.17
C ALA A 11 8.19 11.28 8.50
N SER A 12 8.06 11.79 9.72
CA SER A 12 8.78 13.00 10.16
C SER A 12 10.25 12.74 10.49
N GLN A 13 10.63 11.48 10.71
CA GLN A 13 11.96 11.07 11.15
C GLN A 13 12.75 10.33 10.06
N ARG A 14 12.06 9.77 9.06
CA ARG A 14 12.61 8.86 8.05
C ARG A 14 12.20 9.28 6.64
N ASP A 15 13.15 9.89 5.92
CA ASP A 15 12.95 10.36 4.55
C ASP A 15 12.66 9.23 3.56
N ASP A 16 13.28 8.06 3.75
CA ASP A 16 13.06 6.84 2.96
C ASP A 16 11.61 6.38 3.07
N PHE A 17 11.12 6.24 4.31
CA PHE A 17 9.74 5.86 4.58
C PHE A 17 8.74 6.89 4.00
N ASN A 18 9.02 8.19 4.18
CA ASN A 18 8.17 9.26 3.65
C ASN A 18 8.14 9.25 2.11
N SER A 19 9.27 8.94 1.46
CA SER A 19 9.36 8.77 0.01
C SER A 19 8.53 7.58 -0.48
N ASP A 20 8.66 6.42 0.16
CA ASP A 20 7.91 5.21 -0.19
C ASP A 20 6.41 5.40 0.00
N ARG A 21 6.00 6.00 1.13
CA ARG A 21 4.60 6.37 1.38
C ARG A 21 4.06 7.28 0.28
N ASN A 22 4.80 8.33 -0.10
CA ASN A 22 4.37 9.26 -1.16
C ASN A 22 4.28 8.56 -2.53
N PHE A 23 5.22 7.67 -2.84
CA PHE A 23 5.19 6.86 -4.05
C PHE A 23 3.92 6.02 -4.13
N VAL A 24 3.56 5.33 -3.05
CA VAL A 24 2.34 4.52 -2.98
C VAL A 24 1.10 5.39 -3.11
N ALA A 25 0.98 6.50 -2.36
CA ALA A 25 -0.17 7.41 -2.45
C ALA A 25 -0.40 7.91 -3.89
N ALA A 26 0.67 8.37 -4.55
CA ALA A 26 0.60 8.85 -5.93
C ALA A 26 0.24 7.73 -6.92
N SER A 27 0.78 6.53 -6.72
CA SER A 27 0.53 5.38 -7.58
C SER A 27 -0.91 4.87 -7.45
N MET A 28 -1.43 4.74 -6.22
CA MET A 28 -2.81 4.33 -5.98
C MET A 28 -3.79 5.31 -6.62
N ARG A 29 -3.58 6.63 -6.45
CA ARG A 29 -4.39 7.64 -7.14
C ARG A 29 -4.37 7.46 -8.66
N PHE A 30 -3.19 7.29 -9.24
CA PHE A 30 -3.06 7.07 -10.69
C PHE A 30 -3.85 5.84 -11.18
N PHE A 31 -3.75 4.71 -10.47
CA PHE A 31 -4.45 3.49 -10.86
C PHE A 31 -5.97 3.53 -10.57
N LEU A 32 -6.40 4.29 -9.56
CA LEU A 32 -7.81 4.59 -9.31
C LEU A 32 -8.43 5.44 -10.43
N ASP A 33 -7.70 6.46 -10.91
CA ASP A 33 -8.11 7.32 -12.03
C ASP A 33 -8.23 6.53 -13.34
N LEU A 34 -7.37 5.52 -13.53
CA LEU A 34 -7.41 4.61 -14.68
C LEU A 34 -8.45 3.49 -14.57
N ASP A 35 -9.09 3.33 -13.41
CA ASP A 35 -9.96 2.19 -13.09
C ASP A 35 -9.26 0.83 -13.36
N ALA A 36 -7.99 0.72 -12.97
CA ALA A 36 -7.13 -0.41 -13.32
C ALA A 36 -7.45 -1.72 -12.56
N LEU A 37 -7.98 -1.61 -11.33
CA LEU A 37 -8.45 -2.73 -10.50
C LEU A 37 -9.82 -2.37 -9.87
N PRO A 38 -10.92 -2.46 -10.63
CA PRO A 38 -12.24 -2.08 -10.13
C PRO A 38 -12.66 -2.86 -8.87
N GLU A 39 -12.30 -4.15 -8.80
CA GLU A 39 -12.58 -5.04 -7.68
C GLU A 39 -11.84 -4.67 -6.39
N CYS A 40 -10.73 -3.93 -6.48
CA CYS A 40 -9.90 -3.52 -5.34
C CYS A 40 -10.00 -2.01 -5.05
N ARG A 41 -10.97 -1.34 -5.67
CA ARG A 41 -11.12 0.12 -5.61
C ARG A 41 -11.26 0.62 -4.18
N ALA A 42 -12.00 -0.10 -3.33
CA ALA A 42 -12.22 0.31 -1.94
C ALA A 42 -10.91 0.28 -1.13
N GLU A 43 -10.18 -0.82 -1.22
CA GLU A 43 -8.91 -1.07 -0.54
C GLU A 43 -7.84 -0.06 -1.00
N MET A 44 -7.76 0.17 -2.32
CA MET A 44 -6.85 1.16 -2.90
C MET A 44 -7.18 2.59 -2.47
N THR A 45 -8.47 2.93 -2.33
CA THR A 45 -8.90 4.25 -1.85
C THR A 45 -8.48 4.46 -0.40
N VAL A 46 -8.78 3.49 0.47
CA VAL A 46 -8.39 3.56 1.89
C VAL A 46 -6.88 3.73 2.04
N ILE A 47 -6.08 3.00 1.26
CA ILE A 47 -4.62 3.11 1.31
C ILE A 47 -4.13 4.45 0.77
N GLN A 48 -4.73 4.94 -0.32
CA GLN A 48 -4.38 6.25 -0.85
C GLN A 48 -4.67 7.36 0.16
N GLU A 49 -5.83 7.36 0.80
CA GLU A 49 -6.23 8.35 1.81
C GLU A 49 -5.32 8.27 3.05
N LEU A 50 -5.07 7.06 3.56
CA LEU A 50 -4.14 6.82 4.65
C LEU A 50 -2.75 7.36 4.33
N PHE A 51 -2.17 6.97 3.18
CA PHE A 51 -0.81 7.35 2.80
C PHE A 51 -0.68 8.81 2.37
N SER A 52 -1.80 9.47 2.05
CA SER A 52 -1.89 10.93 1.88
C SER A 52 -2.04 11.67 3.21
N LEU A 53 -2.09 10.93 4.31
CA LEU A 53 -2.27 11.39 5.68
C LEU A 53 -3.63 12.04 5.97
N GLU A 54 -4.65 11.65 5.19
CA GLU A 54 -5.98 12.25 5.20
C GLU A 54 -6.94 11.51 6.13
N ASP A 55 -6.81 10.17 6.25
CA ASP A 55 -7.67 9.35 7.10
C ASP A 55 -6.89 8.35 7.96
N CYS A 56 -7.51 7.93 9.07
CA CYS A 56 -6.98 6.95 10.00
C CYS A 56 -7.70 5.61 9.86
N ILE A 57 -6.91 4.53 9.89
CA ILE A 57 -7.43 3.17 9.99
C ILE A 57 -6.99 2.48 11.29
N SER A 58 -7.72 1.43 11.67
CA SER A 58 -7.34 0.57 12.78
C SER A 58 -6.19 -0.38 12.40
N PHE A 59 -5.55 -0.96 13.41
CA PHE A 59 -4.50 -1.96 13.23
C PHE A 59 -5.03 -3.19 12.47
N GLU A 60 -6.20 -3.69 12.85
CA GLU A 60 -6.82 -4.87 12.26
C GLU A 60 -7.21 -4.63 10.79
N LEU A 61 -7.67 -3.42 10.46
CA LEU A 61 -7.95 -3.06 9.07
C LEU A 61 -6.65 -2.99 8.24
N ALA A 62 -5.56 -2.48 8.81
CA ALA A 62 -4.26 -2.46 8.15
C ALA A 62 -3.74 -3.88 7.86
N GLU A 63 -3.82 -4.80 8.83
CA GLU A 63 -3.47 -6.20 8.64
C GLU A 63 -4.31 -6.87 7.55
N HIS A 64 -5.63 -6.63 7.56
CA HIS A 64 -6.53 -7.15 6.54
C HIS A 64 -6.13 -6.64 5.14
N LEU A 65 -5.89 -5.34 4.99
CA LEU A 65 -5.46 -4.73 3.73
C LEU A 65 -4.14 -5.30 3.23
N MET A 66 -3.17 -5.58 4.11
CA MET A 66 -1.93 -6.26 3.73
C MET A 66 -2.18 -7.65 3.13
N GLY A 67 -3.11 -8.41 3.71
CA GLY A 67 -3.51 -9.71 3.19
C GLY A 67 -4.13 -9.62 1.79
N GLU A 68 -5.10 -8.72 1.61
CA GLU A 68 -5.74 -8.48 0.30
C GLU A 68 -4.72 -8.05 -0.75
N PHE A 69 -3.84 -7.11 -0.39
CA PHE A 69 -2.79 -6.62 -1.29
C PHE A 69 -1.75 -7.67 -1.64
N SER A 70 -1.40 -8.57 -0.71
CA SER A 70 -0.52 -9.69 -1.04
C SER A 70 -1.17 -10.59 -2.08
N ASN A 71 -2.45 -10.95 -1.90
CA ASN A 71 -3.18 -11.78 -2.86
C ASN A 71 -3.26 -11.12 -4.25
N ILE A 72 -3.50 -9.81 -4.30
CA ILE A 72 -3.55 -9.05 -5.55
C ILE A 72 -2.18 -9.03 -6.22
N ALA A 73 -1.12 -8.73 -5.48
CA ALA A 73 0.23 -8.69 -6.04
C ALA A 73 0.67 -10.06 -6.57
N ASP A 74 0.41 -11.13 -5.81
CA ASP A 74 0.68 -12.52 -6.23
C ASP A 74 -0.08 -12.85 -7.53
N PHE A 75 -1.39 -12.54 -7.57
CA PHE A 75 -2.21 -12.75 -8.78
C PHE A 75 -1.66 -12.00 -9.99
N LEU A 76 -1.31 -10.72 -9.84
CA LEU A 76 -0.78 -9.89 -10.92
C LEU A 76 0.57 -10.40 -11.41
N GLU A 77 1.45 -10.81 -10.50
CA GLU A 77 2.77 -11.37 -10.82
C GLU A 77 2.66 -12.68 -11.60
N GLU A 78 1.80 -13.60 -11.14
CA GLU A 78 1.59 -14.91 -11.76
C GLU A 78 0.92 -14.79 -13.15
N ASN A 79 0.03 -13.80 -13.32
CA ASN A 79 -0.77 -13.64 -14.53
C ASN A 79 -0.27 -12.53 -15.46
N LEU A 80 0.87 -11.89 -15.16
CA LEU A 80 1.41 -10.73 -15.86
C LEU A 80 1.35 -10.86 -17.39
N LYS A 81 1.97 -11.91 -17.95
CA LYS A 81 2.04 -12.12 -19.41
C LYS A 81 0.66 -12.27 -20.05
N THR A 82 -0.27 -12.90 -19.34
CA THR A 82 -1.64 -13.17 -19.82
C THR A 82 -2.45 -11.88 -19.80
N LEU A 83 -2.34 -11.11 -18.72
CA LEU A 83 -3.05 -9.84 -18.54
C LEU A 83 -2.64 -8.80 -19.59
N THR A 84 -1.35 -8.72 -19.90
CA THR A 84 -0.79 -7.68 -20.76
C THR A 84 -0.75 -8.08 -22.23
N LYS A 85 -0.91 -9.38 -22.54
CA LYS A 85 -0.84 -9.95 -23.88
C LYS A 85 0.45 -9.57 -24.62
N GLY A 86 1.55 -9.36 -23.88
CA GLY A 86 2.85 -8.95 -24.42
C GLY A 86 2.95 -7.48 -24.85
N SER A 87 1.97 -6.64 -24.47
CA SER A 87 2.09 -5.18 -24.62
C SER A 87 3.19 -4.63 -23.72
N ILE A 88 4.17 -3.92 -24.28
CA ILE A 88 5.26 -3.29 -23.50
C ILE A 88 4.68 -2.30 -22.48
N ASP A 89 3.73 -1.46 -22.91
CA ASP A 89 3.11 -0.48 -22.03
C ASP A 89 2.26 -1.14 -20.95
N GLY A 90 1.54 -2.22 -21.31
CA GLY A 90 0.77 -3.02 -20.36
C GLY A 90 1.66 -3.70 -19.31
N ASP A 91 2.78 -4.28 -19.73
CA ASP A 91 3.80 -4.87 -18.86
C ASP A 91 4.35 -3.82 -17.88
N LEU A 92 4.67 -2.62 -18.39
CA LEU A 92 5.20 -1.54 -17.56
C LEU A 92 4.17 -1.08 -16.52
N GLN A 93 2.93 -0.86 -16.93
CA GLN A 93 1.85 -0.43 -16.03
C GLN A 93 1.55 -1.50 -14.97
N CYS A 94 1.44 -2.77 -15.37
CA CYS A 94 1.17 -3.87 -14.43
C CYS A 94 2.33 -4.05 -13.44
N ARG A 95 3.59 -3.96 -13.90
CA ARG A 95 4.77 -4.00 -13.00
C ARG A 95 4.80 -2.81 -12.04
N LEU A 96 4.40 -1.62 -12.48
CA LEU A 96 4.32 -0.45 -11.61
C LEU A 96 3.22 -0.63 -10.54
N LEU A 97 2.07 -1.19 -10.92
CA LEU A 97 1.00 -1.54 -9.99
C LEU A 97 1.46 -2.56 -8.95
N ILE A 98 2.05 -3.68 -9.39
CA ILE A 98 2.64 -4.69 -8.50
C ILE A 98 3.61 -4.02 -7.52
N ARG A 99 4.53 -3.18 -8.02
CA ARG A 99 5.49 -2.48 -7.17
C ARG A 99 4.82 -1.57 -6.15
N ALA A 100 3.79 -0.83 -6.55
CA ALA A 100 3.05 0.05 -5.65
C ALA A 100 2.33 -0.76 -4.55
N VAL A 101 1.71 -1.87 -4.90
CA VAL A 101 1.03 -2.76 -3.95
C VAL A 101 2.03 -3.38 -2.97
N ARG A 102 3.16 -3.91 -3.44
CA ARG A 102 4.22 -4.46 -2.57
C ARG A 102 4.81 -3.41 -1.64
N CYS A 103 5.08 -2.22 -2.17
CA CYS A 103 5.58 -1.11 -1.35
C CYS A 103 4.55 -0.65 -0.30
N ALA A 104 3.24 -0.70 -0.60
CA ALA A 104 2.20 -0.43 0.38
C ALA A 104 2.24 -1.44 1.54
N ILE A 105 2.44 -2.73 1.24
CA ILE A 105 2.60 -3.78 2.24
C ILE A 105 3.82 -3.50 3.12
N ASP A 106 4.97 -3.18 2.53
CA ASP A 106 6.21 -2.91 3.28
C ASP A 106 6.08 -1.68 4.21
N VAL A 107 5.41 -0.64 3.74
CA VAL A 107 5.13 0.56 4.55
C VAL A 107 4.19 0.22 5.70
N LEU A 108 3.11 -0.52 5.47
CA LEU A 108 2.20 -0.96 6.52
C LEU A 108 2.91 -1.86 7.53
N ASP A 109 3.67 -2.86 7.07
CA ASP A 109 4.45 -3.76 7.93
C ASP A 109 5.37 -2.97 8.88
N THR A 110 6.07 -1.96 8.35
CA THR A 110 6.90 -1.07 9.14
C THR A 110 6.10 -0.37 10.25
N VAL A 111 4.92 0.17 9.92
CA VAL A 111 4.07 0.87 10.88
C VAL A 111 3.54 -0.09 11.94
N LEU A 112 3.03 -1.27 11.54
CA LEU A 112 2.47 -2.27 12.46
C LEU A 112 3.55 -2.84 13.40
N ASN A 113 4.76 -3.06 12.90
CA ASN A 113 5.89 -3.49 13.73
C ASN A 113 6.24 -2.44 14.78
N VAL A 114 6.21 -1.15 14.45
CA VAL A 114 6.40 -0.08 15.45
C VAL A 114 5.27 -0.07 16.47
N ILE A 115 4.02 -0.22 16.03
CA ILE A 115 2.86 -0.32 16.92
C ILE A 115 3.03 -1.47 17.93
N ASN A 116 3.36 -2.67 17.44
CA ASN A 116 3.55 -3.86 18.28
C ASN A 116 4.66 -3.64 19.31
N ASN A 117 5.80 -3.08 18.90
CA ASN A 117 6.90 -2.77 19.81
C ASN A 117 6.51 -1.73 20.88
N LEU A 118 5.68 -0.74 20.55
CA LEU A 118 5.17 0.22 21.52
C LEU A 118 4.21 -0.45 22.52
N GLU A 119 3.36 -1.37 22.08
CA GLU A 119 2.45 -2.09 22.97
C GLU A 119 3.16 -3.09 23.89
N GLU A 120 4.23 -3.74 23.42
CA GLU A 120 5.04 -4.64 24.24
C GLU A 120 5.84 -3.90 25.32
N ASN A 121 6.41 -2.74 25.01
CA ASN A 121 7.18 -1.94 25.97
C ASN A 121 6.31 -1.22 27.02
N ASN A 122 5.00 -1.12 26.78
CA ASN A 122 4.04 -0.51 27.70
C ASN A 122 3.29 -1.54 28.58
N LYS A 123 3.61 -2.84 28.46
CA LYS A 123 3.11 -3.93 29.32
C LYS A 123 4.13 -4.30 30.41
#